data_AF-A0A0W8FIS8-F1
#
_entry.id   AF-A0A0W8FIS8-F1
#
_cell.length_a   1.000
_cell.length_b   1.000
_cell.length_c   1.000
_cell.angle_alpha   90.00
_cell.angle_beta   90.00
_cell.angle_gamma   90.00
#
_symmetry.space_group_name_H-M   'P 1'
#
loop_
_entity.id
_entity.type
_entity.pdbx_description
1 polymer ?
#
loop_
_entity_poly.entity_id
_entity_poly.type
_entity_poly.pdbx_seq_one_letter_code
_entity_poly.pdbx_strand_id
1 'polypeptide(L)'
;MEEKTPKKIIDIVPDPETLLILEPEELAGVVIEVLNSNKERNPSLLNSHNFSLPNIVEDYPVKYRYDILKALMEGWIWLEREGLIAPVPGRGTADSVFITRRGLQITDQTQLQSYRYSNLLPKQFLHPVIAQKVWSAFIRGEYDTAVFQAFKEVEVAVRLAGQFQPTDIGVSLMRKAFDPNRGPLTDPRLPEAEREALAHLFSGAIGSYKNPQSHRSVIITDPVEAAEMIILASHLLKIVNSRKPDVPTVRGAPVS
;
A
#
# COMPACT_ATOMS: atom_id res chain seq x y z
N MET A 1 8.75 5.19 -29.52
CA MET A 1 7.51 5.28 -28.73
C MET A 1 6.47 4.51 -29.51
N GLU A 2 6.08 3.34 -29.02
CA GLU A 2 5.02 2.56 -29.64
C GLU A 2 3.71 3.33 -29.44
N GLU A 3 3.06 3.74 -30.52
CA GLU A 3 1.86 4.57 -30.48
C GLU A 3 0.71 3.68 -29.95
N LYS A 4 0.33 3.88 -28.68
CA LYS A 4 -0.74 3.07 -28.05
C LYS A 4 -2.03 3.27 -28.84
N THR A 5 -2.60 2.17 -29.34
CA THR A 5 -3.90 2.15 -30.02
C THR A 5 -4.97 2.69 -29.08
N PRO A 6 -5.87 3.59 -29.55
CA PRO A 6 -6.97 4.09 -28.72
C PRO A 6 -7.88 2.94 -28.30
N LYS A 7 -8.04 2.77 -26.98
CA LYS A 7 -8.90 1.73 -26.41
C LYS A 7 -10.32 2.25 -26.18
N LYS A 8 -11.30 1.39 -26.39
CA LYS A 8 -12.69 1.56 -25.94
C LYS A 8 -12.91 0.79 -24.63
N ILE A 9 -14.03 1.06 -23.95
CA ILE A 9 -14.42 0.35 -22.72
C ILE A 9 -14.54 -1.17 -22.98
N ILE A 10 -15.14 -1.56 -24.11
CA ILE A 10 -15.35 -2.95 -24.50
C ILE A 10 -14.04 -3.72 -24.74
N ASP A 11 -12.95 -3.03 -25.10
CA ASP A 11 -11.63 -3.65 -25.30
C ASP A 11 -10.97 -4.03 -23.97
N ILE A 12 -11.40 -3.41 -22.88
CA ILE A 12 -10.85 -3.57 -21.53
C ILE A 12 -11.68 -4.57 -20.73
N VAL A 13 -13.01 -4.43 -20.74
CA VAL A 13 -13.95 -5.33 -20.03
C VAL A 13 -15.06 -5.76 -21.00
N PRO A 14 -14.89 -6.82 -21.80
CA PRO A 14 -15.86 -7.17 -22.84
C PRO A 14 -17.25 -7.57 -22.31
N ASP A 15 -17.30 -8.15 -21.11
CA ASP A 15 -18.53 -8.64 -20.50
C ASP A 15 -19.24 -7.54 -19.69
N PRO A 16 -20.47 -7.13 -20.04
CA PRO A 16 -21.18 -6.07 -19.34
C PRO A 16 -21.52 -6.43 -17.89
N GLU A 17 -21.76 -7.70 -17.58
CA GLU A 17 -22.09 -8.13 -16.23
C GLU A 17 -20.85 -8.04 -15.32
N THR A 18 -19.68 -8.43 -15.82
CA THR A 18 -18.39 -8.19 -15.17
C THR A 18 -18.13 -6.71 -14.90
N LEU A 19 -18.43 -5.82 -15.86
CA LEU A 19 -18.23 -4.38 -15.65
C LEU A 19 -19.13 -3.85 -14.52
N LEU A 20 -20.38 -4.30 -14.45
CA LEU A 20 -21.38 -3.80 -13.50
C LEU A 20 -21.15 -4.26 -12.05
N ILE A 21 -20.30 -5.26 -11.82
CA ILE A 21 -19.92 -5.70 -10.46
C ILE A 21 -18.63 -5.06 -9.95
N LEU A 22 -17.94 -4.26 -10.79
CA LEU A 22 -16.74 -3.55 -10.38
C LEU A 22 -17.07 -2.43 -9.39
N GLU A 23 -16.22 -2.27 -8.37
CA GLU A 23 -16.33 -1.15 -7.44
C GLU A 23 -15.85 0.17 -8.08
N PRO A 24 -16.23 1.36 -7.55
CA PRO A 24 -15.92 2.66 -8.17
C PRO A 24 -14.43 2.88 -8.51
N GLU A 25 -13.52 2.50 -7.62
CA GLU A 25 -12.08 2.39 -7.84
C GLU A 25 -11.63 1.52 -9.02
N GLU A 26 -12.28 0.38 -9.25
CA GLU A 26 -11.92 -0.53 -10.34
C GLU A 26 -12.44 0.04 -11.67
N LEU A 27 -13.66 0.60 -11.63
CA LEU A 27 -14.23 1.39 -12.72
C LEU A 27 -13.34 2.59 -13.07
N ALA A 28 -12.78 3.28 -12.08
CA ALA A 28 -11.81 4.35 -12.28
C ALA A 28 -10.57 3.89 -13.06
N GLY A 29 -10.16 2.63 -12.89
CA GLY A 29 -9.07 2.00 -13.65
C GLY A 29 -9.41 1.84 -15.13
N VAL A 30 -10.64 1.42 -15.43
CA VAL A 30 -11.14 1.35 -16.80
C VAL A 30 -11.19 2.76 -17.42
N VAL A 31 -11.72 3.74 -16.69
CA VAL A 31 -11.87 5.13 -17.16
C VAL A 31 -10.50 5.75 -17.45
N ILE A 32 -9.54 5.71 -16.51
CA ILE A 32 -8.22 6.35 -16.69
C ILE A 32 -7.44 5.72 -17.84
N GLU A 33 -7.59 4.41 -18.08
CA GLU A 33 -6.95 3.71 -19.19
C GLU A 33 -7.49 4.18 -20.54
N VAL A 34 -8.82 4.28 -20.69
CA VAL A 34 -9.45 4.85 -21.89
C VAL A 34 -9.02 6.29 -22.10
N LEU A 35 -9.05 7.13 -21.06
CA LEU A 35 -8.64 8.53 -21.17
C LEU A 35 -7.18 8.66 -21.60
N ASN A 36 -6.27 7.88 -20.99
CA ASN A 36 -4.85 7.92 -21.34
C ASN A 36 -4.57 7.42 -22.77
N SER A 37 -5.27 6.39 -23.24
CA SER A 37 -5.09 5.89 -24.62
C SER A 37 -5.66 6.83 -25.68
N ASN A 38 -6.59 7.72 -25.31
CA ASN A 38 -7.31 8.58 -26.26
C ASN A 38 -6.94 10.07 -26.17
N LYS A 39 -6.24 10.54 -25.13
CA LYS A 39 -6.03 11.98 -24.87
C LYS A 39 -5.47 12.80 -26.04
N GLU A 40 -4.65 12.20 -26.92
CA GLU A 40 -4.08 12.87 -28.10
C GLU A 40 -5.00 12.78 -29.32
N ARG A 41 -5.66 11.63 -29.53
CA ARG A 41 -6.47 11.34 -30.73
C ARG A 41 -7.93 11.76 -30.60
N ASN A 42 -8.46 11.72 -29.39
CA ASN A 42 -9.83 12.09 -29.05
C ASN A 42 -9.88 12.85 -27.72
N PRO A 43 -9.37 14.11 -27.69
CA PRO A 43 -9.37 14.93 -26.47
C PRO A 43 -10.78 15.30 -25.98
N SER A 44 -11.82 15.09 -26.82
CA SER A 44 -13.21 15.35 -26.41
C SER A 44 -13.68 14.43 -25.29
N LEU A 45 -13.03 13.27 -25.09
CA LEU A 45 -13.30 12.36 -23.97
C LEU A 45 -12.85 12.91 -22.62
N LEU A 46 -11.96 13.91 -22.60
CA LEU A 46 -11.59 14.65 -21.38
C LEU A 46 -12.67 15.67 -21.00
N ASN A 47 -13.92 15.24 -21.09
CA ASN A 47 -15.10 15.98 -20.72
C ASN A 47 -16.16 15.01 -20.18
N SER A 48 -16.60 15.20 -18.94
CA SER A 48 -17.53 14.29 -18.26
C SER A 48 -18.86 14.13 -19.01
N HIS A 49 -19.40 15.23 -19.55
CA HIS A 49 -20.61 15.19 -20.36
C HIS A 49 -20.43 14.30 -21.60
N ASN A 50 -19.37 14.54 -22.39
CA ASN A 50 -19.09 13.72 -23.58
C ASN A 50 -18.85 12.25 -23.25
N PHE A 51 -18.16 11.98 -22.13
CA PHE A 51 -17.87 10.62 -21.69
C PHE A 51 -19.12 9.86 -21.19
N SER A 52 -20.19 10.59 -20.85
CA SER A 52 -21.48 10.01 -20.46
C SER A 52 -22.46 9.79 -21.62
N LEU A 53 -22.06 10.08 -22.86
CA LEU A 53 -22.94 9.95 -24.02
C LEU A 53 -23.10 8.48 -24.48
N PRO A 54 -24.26 8.10 -25.06
CA PRO A 54 -24.53 6.71 -25.46
C PRO A 54 -23.54 6.09 -26.44
N ASN A 55 -22.85 6.89 -27.26
CA ASN A 55 -21.86 6.42 -28.22
C ASN A 55 -20.59 5.86 -27.54
N ILE A 56 -20.34 6.20 -26.27
CA ILE A 56 -19.19 5.67 -25.51
C ILE A 56 -19.33 4.17 -25.23
N VAL A 57 -20.57 3.68 -25.17
CA VAL A 57 -20.91 2.29 -24.83
C VAL A 57 -21.73 1.61 -25.95
N GLU A 58 -21.61 2.10 -27.19
CA GLU A 58 -22.39 1.59 -28.33
C GLU A 58 -22.10 0.12 -28.66
N ASP A 59 -20.92 -0.37 -28.31
CA ASP A 59 -20.51 -1.75 -28.55
C ASP A 59 -21.16 -2.75 -27.58
N TYR A 60 -21.78 -2.27 -26.49
CA TYR A 60 -22.51 -3.12 -25.54
C TYR A 60 -23.98 -3.36 -25.94
N PRO A 61 -24.61 -4.47 -25.49
CA PRO A 61 -26.04 -4.68 -25.67
C PRO A 61 -26.87 -3.55 -25.06
N VAL A 62 -27.89 -3.08 -25.80
CA VAL A 62 -28.71 -1.90 -25.45
C VAL A 62 -29.22 -1.94 -24.00
N LYS A 63 -29.63 -3.12 -23.52
CA LYS A 63 -30.18 -3.31 -22.17
C LYS A 63 -29.21 -2.94 -21.03
N TYR A 64 -27.90 -2.97 -21.25
CA TYR A 64 -26.90 -2.65 -20.22
C TYR A 64 -26.38 -1.22 -20.31
N ARG A 65 -26.55 -0.52 -21.44
CA ARG A 65 -25.83 0.73 -21.74
C ARG A 65 -26.04 1.83 -20.68
N TYR A 66 -27.27 2.02 -20.22
CA TYR A 66 -27.56 3.06 -19.23
C TYR A 66 -26.93 2.76 -17.86
N ASP A 67 -26.95 1.49 -17.43
CA ASP A 67 -26.34 1.08 -16.17
C ASP A 67 -24.81 1.15 -16.24
N ILE A 68 -24.22 0.76 -17.37
CA ILE A 68 -22.77 0.91 -17.62
C ILE A 68 -22.38 2.40 -17.55
N LEU A 69 -23.14 3.30 -18.17
CA LEU A 69 -22.83 4.74 -18.11
C LEU A 69 -22.86 5.28 -16.67
N LYS A 70 -23.82 4.85 -15.83
CA LYS A 70 -23.85 5.22 -14.42
C LYS A 70 -22.60 4.72 -13.69
N ALA A 71 -22.25 3.43 -13.85
CA ALA A 71 -21.05 2.85 -13.25
C ALA A 71 -19.77 3.58 -13.68
N LEU A 72 -19.63 3.90 -14.97
CA LEU A 72 -18.49 4.66 -15.48
C LEU A 72 -18.39 6.06 -14.85
N MET A 73 -19.52 6.70 -14.54
CA MET A 73 -19.52 8.00 -13.85
C MET A 73 -19.15 7.90 -12.37
N GLU A 74 -19.41 6.77 -11.70
CA GLU A 74 -18.89 6.51 -10.35
C GLU A 74 -17.36 6.44 -10.38
N GLY A 75 -16.79 5.73 -11.36
CA GLY A 75 -15.34 5.70 -11.60
C GLY A 75 -14.76 7.08 -11.93
N TRP A 76 -15.45 7.87 -12.75
CA TRP A 76 -15.03 9.25 -13.06
C TRP A 76 -14.92 10.13 -11.82
N ILE A 77 -15.96 10.16 -10.98
CA ILE A 77 -15.98 10.97 -9.75
C ILE A 77 -14.87 10.52 -8.79
N TRP A 78 -14.60 9.22 -8.73
CA TRP A 78 -13.49 8.68 -7.95
C TRP A 78 -12.14 9.23 -8.44
N LEU A 79 -11.89 9.29 -9.76
CA LEU A 79 -10.65 9.86 -10.31
C LEU A 79 -10.47 11.33 -9.95
N GLU A 80 -11.57 12.10 -9.93
CA GLU A 80 -11.56 13.50 -9.53
C GLU A 80 -11.25 13.66 -8.03
N ARG A 81 -11.90 12.85 -7.17
CA ARG A 81 -11.65 12.82 -5.72
C ARG A 81 -10.18 12.54 -5.39
N GLU A 82 -9.56 11.60 -6.10
CA GLU A 82 -8.14 11.24 -5.90
C GLU A 82 -7.15 12.23 -6.55
N GLY A 83 -7.65 13.25 -7.27
CA GLY A 83 -6.85 14.25 -7.97
C GLY A 83 -6.06 13.68 -9.15
N LEU A 84 -6.54 12.59 -9.75
CA LEU A 84 -5.95 12.00 -10.95
C LEU A 84 -6.38 12.74 -12.23
N ILE A 85 -7.55 13.35 -12.19
CA ILE A 85 -8.04 14.35 -13.14
C ILE A 85 -8.41 15.63 -12.40
N ALA A 86 -8.41 16.77 -13.09
CA ALA A 86 -8.81 18.05 -12.50
C ALA A 86 -9.45 18.97 -13.57
N PRO A 87 -10.33 19.91 -13.17
CA PRO A 87 -10.93 20.87 -14.11
C PRO A 87 -9.89 21.70 -14.87
N VAL A 88 -10.15 21.97 -16.14
CA VAL A 88 -9.27 22.83 -16.97
C VAL A 88 -9.36 24.29 -16.47
N PRO A 89 -8.24 24.93 -16.09
CA PRO A 89 -8.25 26.32 -15.65
C PRO A 89 -8.84 27.26 -16.72
N GLY A 90 -9.71 28.18 -16.31
CA GLY A 90 -10.27 29.21 -17.21
C GLY A 90 -11.39 28.72 -18.14
N ARG A 91 -11.83 27.46 -18.06
CA ARG A 91 -13.10 27.03 -18.66
C ARG A 91 -14.25 27.23 -17.66
N GLY A 92 -15.34 27.83 -18.12
CA GLY A 92 -16.51 28.14 -17.29
C GLY A 92 -17.39 26.94 -16.90
N THR A 93 -17.15 25.76 -17.49
CA THR A 93 -17.85 24.52 -17.12
C THR A 93 -16.89 23.55 -16.46
N ALA A 94 -17.32 22.95 -15.34
CA ALA A 94 -16.54 21.96 -14.60
C ALA A 94 -16.36 20.63 -15.38
N ASP A 95 -17.12 20.43 -16.46
CA ASP A 95 -17.12 19.17 -17.20
C ASP A 95 -15.82 18.89 -17.93
N SER A 96 -15.07 19.92 -18.34
CA SER A 96 -13.79 19.75 -19.03
C SER A 96 -12.66 19.55 -18.03
N VAL A 97 -11.94 18.44 -18.16
CA VAL A 97 -10.83 18.07 -17.27
C VAL A 97 -9.52 17.91 -18.01
N PHE A 98 -8.41 17.90 -17.27
CA PHE A 98 -7.12 17.41 -17.75
C PHE A 98 -6.62 16.29 -16.84
N ILE A 99 -5.83 15.36 -17.40
CA ILE A 99 -5.15 14.32 -16.61
C ILE A 99 -4.00 14.97 -15.85
N THR A 100 -4.01 14.87 -14.52
CA THR A 100 -2.98 15.52 -13.70
C THR A 100 -1.63 14.83 -13.89
N ARG A 101 -0.55 15.47 -13.42
CA ARG A 101 0.79 14.85 -13.39
C ARG A 101 0.78 13.47 -12.72
N ARG A 102 -0.10 13.26 -11.73
CA ARG A 102 -0.28 11.98 -11.04
C ARG A 102 -1.07 10.99 -11.89
N GLY A 103 -2.19 11.41 -12.50
CA GLY A 103 -2.98 10.54 -13.38
C GLY A 103 -2.21 10.06 -14.61
N LEU A 104 -1.24 10.86 -15.09
CA LEU A 104 -0.35 10.47 -16.20
C LEU A 104 0.62 9.33 -15.83
N GLN A 105 0.88 9.11 -14.54
CA GLN A 105 1.69 7.98 -14.06
C GLN A 105 0.87 6.70 -13.89
N ILE A 106 -0.44 6.74 -14.12
CA ILE A 106 -1.35 5.59 -13.99
C ILE A 106 -1.82 5.25 -15.39
N THR A 107 -1.09 4.35 -16.06
CA THR A 107 -1.36 4.07 -17.48
C THR A 107 -2.30 2.88 -17.73
N ASP A 108 -2.64 2.13 -16.69
CA ASP A 108 -3.46 0.93 -16.73
C ASP A 108 -4.04 0.62 -15.34
N GLN A 109 -4.96 -0.36 -15.29
CA GLN A 109 -5.58 -0.83 -14.04
C GLN A 109 -4.56 -1.33 -13.01
N THR A 110 -3.49 -2.01 -13.42
CA THR A 110 -2.46 -2.54 -12.51
C THR A 110 -1.73 -1.42 -11.76
N GLN A 111 -1.43 -0.32 -12.46
CA GLN A 111 -0.83 0.86 -11.87
C GLN A 111 -1.80 1.62 -10.96
N LEU A 112 -3.11 1.60 -11.28
CA LEU A 112 -4.11 2.17 -10.37
C LEU A 112 -4.23 1.34 -9.09
N GLN A 113 -4.22 0.01 -9.18
CA GLN A 113 -4.20 -0.86 -8.01
C GLN A 113 -2.94 -0.61 -7.17
N SER A 114 -1.77 -0.50 -7.81
CA SER A 114 -0.51 -0.12 -7.13
C SER A 114 -0.62 1.23 -6.41
N TYR A 115 -1.27 2.22 -7.04
CA TYR A 115 -1.55 3.52 -6.42
C TYR A 115 -2.47 3.39 -5.20
N ARG A 116 -3.58 2.64 -5.31
CA ARG A 116 -4.50 2.37 -4.20
C ARG A 116 -3.79 1.68 -3.03
N TYR A 117 -2.99 0.67 -3.31
CA TYR A 117 -2.21 -0.02 -2.28
C TYR A 117 -1.16 0.91 -1.64
N SER A 118 -0.56 1.84 -2.39
CA SER A 118 0.36 2.82 -1.80
C SER A 118 -0.29 3.74 -0.76
N ASN A 119 -1.60 3.99 -0.89
CA ASN A 119 -2.37 4.75 0.11
C ASN A 119 -2.69 3.91 1.36
N LEU A 120 -2.87 2.59 1.24
CA LEU A 120 -3.08 1.70 2.40
C LEU A 120 -1.85 1.61 3.29
N LEU A 121 -0.66 1.70 2.68
CA LEU A 121 0.62 1.63 3.40
C LEU A 121 1.51 2.84 3.08
N PRO A 122 1.21 4.03 3.67
CA PRO A 122 1.97 5.23 3.38
C PRO A 122 3.42 5.09 3.85
N LYS A 123 4.35 5.11 2.89
CA LYS A 123 5.78 4.84 3.11
C LYS A 123 6.40 5.71 4.22
N GLN A 124 5.92 6.95 4.38
CA GLN A 124 6.38 7.91 5.38
C GLN A 124 6.09 7.52 6.84
N PHE A 125 5.08 6.67 7.08
CA PHE A 125 4.77 6.19 8.43
C PHE A 125 5.57 4.94 8.81
N LEU A 126 6.26 4.33 7.84
CA LEU A 126 7.05 3.13 8.04
C LEU A 126 8.40 3.45 8.67
N HIS A 127 8.86 2.55 9.54
CA HIS A 127 10.24 2.52 9.97
C HIS A 127 11.17 2.39 8.74
N PRO A 128 12.30 3.12 8.65
CA PRO A 128 13.12 3.18 7.43
C PRO A 128 13.52 1.81 6.86
N VAL A 129 13.84 0.85 7.72
CA VAL A 129 14.17 -0.53 7.31
C VAL A 129 12.99 -1.24 6.62
N ILE A 130 11.77 -1.03 7.12
CA ILE A 130 10.55 -1.59 6.52
C ILE A 130 10.27 -0.89 5.19
N ALA A 131 10.35 0.45 5.16
CA ALA A 131 10.16 1.23 3.94
C ALA A 131 11.11 0.81 2.81
N GLN A 132 12.34 0.42 3.15
CA GLN A 132 13.35 -0.02 2.19
C GLN A 132 13.13 -1.46 1.71
N LYS A 133 12.82 -2.38 2.63
CA LYS A 133 12.83 -3.83 2.33
C LYS A 133 11.46 -4.42 2.00
N VAL A 134 10.38 -3.83 2.48
CA VAL A 134 9.03 -4.44 2.46
C VAL A 134 8.10 -3.72 1.48
N TRP A 135 8.23 -2.40 1.36
CA TRP A 135 7.27 -1.57 0.64
C TRP A 135 7.04 -2.01 -0.81
N SER A 136 8.11 -2.34 -1.55
CA SER A 136 7.97 -2.76 -2.95
C SER A 136 7.22 -4.09 -3.10
N ALA A 137 7.37 -5.03 -2.18
CA ALA A 137 6.67 -6.31 -2.21
C ALA A 137 5.16 -6.09 -1.98
N PHE A 138 4.83 -5.25 -0.99
CA PHE A 138 3.44 -4.88 -0.69
C PHE A 138 2.73 -4.24 -1.90
N ILE A 139 3.37 -3.28 -2.58
CA ILE A 139 2.77 -2.62 -3.76
C ILE A 139 2.53 -3.60 -4.91
N ARG A 140 3.34 -4.66 -5.03
CA ARG A 140 3.17 -5.72 -6.05
C ARG A 140 2.15 -6.79 -5.66
N GLY A 141 1.51 -6.68 -4.50
CA GLY A 141 0.56 -7.69 -4.03
C GLY A 141 1.22 -8.93 -3.40
N GLU A 142 2.53 -8.90 -3.15
CA GLU A 142 3.28 -9.99 -2.49
C GLU A 142 3.13 -9.88 -0.96
N TYR A 143 1.89 -9.92 -0.47
CA TYR A 143 1.54 -9.55 0.91
C TYR A 143 2.13 -10.51 1.96
N ASP A 144 2.05 -11.81 1.71
CA ASP A 144 2.62 -12.84 2.57
C ASP A 144 4.13 -12.63 2.79
N THR A 145 4.85 -12.37 1.69
CA THR A 145 6.28 -12.09 1.63
C THR A 145 6.59 -10.77 2.33
N ALA A 146 5.78 -9.74 2.11
CA ALA A 146 5.93 -8.44 2.74
C ALA A 146 5.80 -8.53 4.28
N VAL A 147 4.77 -9.21 4.77
CA VAL A 147 4.53 -9.43 6.20
C VAL A 147 5.65 -10.27 6.82
N PHE A 148 6.05 -11.37 6.18
CA PHE A 148 7.14 -12.22 6.66
C PHE A 148 8.44 -11.43 6.81
N GLN A 149 8.79 -10.67 5.77
CA GLN A 149 9.99 -9.86 5.76
C GLN A 149 9.92 -8.75 6.82
N ALA A 150 8.75 -8.15 7.06
CA ALA A 150 8.58 -7.14 8.09
C ALA A 150 8.88 -7.67 9.50
N PHE A 151 8.29 -8.81 9.89
CA PHE A 151 8.53 -9.41 11.21
C PHE A 151 9.91 -10.07 11.33
N LYS A 152 10.50 -10.52 10.23
CA LYS A 152 11.91 -10.93 10.22
C LYS A 152 12.83 -9.77 10.59
N GLU A 153 12.56 -8.56 10.08
CA GLU A 153 13.36 -7.38 10.46
C GLU A 153 13.17 -7.00 11.93
N VAL A 154 11.96 -7.16 12.50
CA VAL A 154 11.73 -7.01 13.95
C VAL A 154 12.61 -7.97 14.74
N GLU A 155 12.59 -9.26 14.39
CA GLU A 155 13.39 -10.29 15.06
C GLU A 155 14.89 -9.99 15.00
N VAL A 156 15.39 -9.62 13.82
CA VAL A 156 16.80 -9.25 13.61
C VAL A 156 17.15 -8.03 14.46
N ALA A 157 16.30 -6.99 14.48
CA ALA A 157 16.56 -5.78 15.23
C ALA A 157 16.61 -6.03 16.75
N VAL A 158 15.67 -6.83 17.28
CA VAL A 158 15.67 -7.24 18.69
C VAL A 158 16.93 -8.03 19.04
N ARG A 159 17.29 -9.01 18.21
CA ARG A 159 18.49 -9.84 18.41
C ARG A 159 19.76 -8.99 18.48
N LEU A 160 19.92 -8.05 17.55
CA LEU A 160 21.07 -7.15 17.50
C LEU A 160 21.09 -6.18 18.68
N ALA A 161 19.95 -5.58 19.02
CA ALA A 161 19.86 -4.61 20.12
C ALA A 161 20.12 -5.26 21.49
N GLY A 162 19.66 -6.49 21.69
CA GLY A 162 19.88 -7.25 22.92
C GLY A 162 21.19 -8.07 22.94
N GLN A 163 22.04 -7.96 21.91
CA GLN A 163 23.31 -8.69 21.80
C GLN A 163 23.18 -10.22 21.94
N PHE A 164 22.10 -10.78 21.40
CA PHE A 164 21.80 -12.21 21.45
C PHE A 164 22.52 -13.02 20.37
N GLN A 165 22.61 -14.33 20.57
CA GLN A 165 23.28 -15.23 19.62
C GLN A 165 22.44 -15.42 18.35
N PRO A 166 23.06 -15.80 17.21
CA PRO A 166 22.32 -16.05 15.98
C PRO A 166 21.22 -17.12 16.10
N THR A 167 21.37 -18.04 17.06
CA THR A 167 20.43 -19.13 17.37
C THR A 167 19.26 -18.69 18.23
N ASP A 168 19.31 -17.53 18.87
CA ASP A 168 18.16 -16.97 19.58
C ASP A 168 17.17 -16.40 18.56
N ILE A 169 16.03 -17.06 18.40
CA ILE A 169 15.00 -16.72 17.41
C ILE A 169 13.59 -16.86 17.99
N GLY A 170 12.61 -16.26 17.31
CA GLY A 170 11.20 -16.44 17.58
C GLY A 170 10.75 -15.92 18.94
N VAL A 171 9.74 -16.58 19.50
CA VAL A 171 9.09 -16.22 20.77
C VAL A 171 10.08 -16.24 21.94
N SER A 172 11.02 -17.19 21.96
CA SER A 172 12.00 -17.31 23.05
C SER A 172 12.96 -16.12 23.07
N LEU A 173 13.41 -15.63 21.91
CA LEU A 173 14.20 -14.41 21.80
C LEU A 173 13.43 -13.21 22.37
N MET A 174 12.17 -13.02 21.97
CA MET A 174 11.37 -11.88 22.45
C MET A 174 11.20 -11.89 23.97
N ARG A 175 10.92 -13.05 24.56
CA ARG A 175 10.79 -13.21 26.00
C ARG A 175 12.09 -12.95 26.75
N LYS A 176 13.24 -13.36 26.20
CA LYS A 176 14.55 -13.04 26.78
C LYS A 176 14.88 -11.55 26.68
N ALA A 177 14.62 -10.94 25.52
CA ALA A 177 14.97 -9.55 25.24
C ALA A 177 14.19 -8.55 26.11
N PHE A 178 12.91 -8.83 26.33
CA PHE A 178 11.98 -7.98 27.09
C PHE A 178 11.58 -8.60 28.43
N ASP A 179 12.40 -9.49 29.00
CA ASP A 179 12.14 -10.04 30.33
C ASP A 179 11.93 -8.90 31.35
N PRO A 180 10.85 -8.91 32.16
CA PRO A 180 10.52 -7.78 33.04
C PRO A 180 11.61 -7.43 34.05
N ASN A 181 12.43 -8.40 34.43
CA ASN A 181 13.42 -8.25 35.49
C ASN A 181 14.84 -8.13 34.94
N ARG A 182 15.15 -8.81 33.84
CA ARG A 182 16.53 -8.99 33.33
C ARG A 182 16.69 -8.68 31.85
N GLY A 183 15.61 -8.31 31.16
CA GLY A 183 15.62 -8.11 29.71
C GLY A 183 16.48 -6.90 29.32
N PRO A 184 17.46 -7.05 28.40
CA PRO A 184 18.32 -5.94 28.00
C PRO A 184 17.59 -4.82 27.26
N LEU A 185 16.38 -5.08 26.73
CA LEU A 185 15.54 -4.07 26.07
C LEU A 185 14.37 -3.60 26.94
N THR A 186 14.31 -4.04 28.19
CA THR A 186 13.29 -3.65 29.16
C THR A 186 13.67 -2.30 29.79
N ASP A 187 12.70 -1.40 29.92
CA ASP A 187 12.88 -0.15 30.67
C ASP A 187 12.61 -0.39 32.15
N PRO A 188 13.63 -0.40 33.02
CA PRO A 188 13.45 -0.72 34.43
C PRO A 188 12.71 0.37 35.20
N ARG A 189 12.47 1.54 34.60
CA ARG A 189 11.77 2.67 35.24
C ARG A 189 10.24 2.54 35.16
N LEU A 190 9.74 1.65 34.30
CA LEU A 190 8.31 1.44 34.13
C LEU A 190 7.76 0.45 35.17
N PRO A 191 6.47 0.54 35.53
CA PRO A 191 5.80 -0.45 36.38
C PRO A 191 5.95 -1.88 35.83
N GLU A 192 5.99 -2.87 36.73
CA GLU A 192 6.16 -4.28 36.36
C GLU A 192 5.14 -4.76 35.32
N ALA A 193 3.87 -4.42 35.51
CA ALA A 193 2.79 -4.77 34.58
C ALA A 193 3.00 -4.21 33.17
N GLU A 194 3.59 -3.02 33.02
CA GLU A 194 3.88 -2.44 31.70
C GLU A 194 5.04 -3.16 31.01
N ARG A 195 6.06 -3.56 31.79
CA ARG A 195 7.20 -4.34 31.27
C ARG A 195 6.73 -5.71 30.77
N GLU A 196 5.87 -6.37 31.55
CA GLU A 196 5.23 -7.63 31.15
C GLU A 196 4.36 -7.48 29.90
N ALA A 197 3.53 -6.44 29.84
CA ALA A 197 2.68 -6.17 28.69
C ALA A 197 3.50 -5.98 27.41
N LEU A 198 4.63 -5.29 27.48
CA LEU A 198 5.52 -5.12 26.33
C LEU A 198 6.14 -6.45 25.87
N ALA A 199 6.58 -7.28 26.82
CA ALA A 199 7.09 -8.63 26.52
C ALA A 199 6.03 -9.50 25.83
N HIS A 200 4.78 -9.42 26.30
CA HIS A 200 3.64 -10.10 25.69
C HIS A 200 3.33 -9.58 24.28
N LEU A 201 3.40 -8.26 24.05
CA LEU A 201 3.19 -7.67 22.74
C LEU A 201 4.22 -8.19 21.72
N PHE A 202 5.52 -8.13 22.04
CA PHE A 202 6.57 -8.59 21.13
C PHE A 202 6.51 -10.10 20.87
N SER A 203 6.38 -10.90 21.93
CA SER A 203 6.31 -12.35 21.80
C SER A 203 5.04 -12.81 21.08
N GLY A 204 3.90 -12.17 21.35
CA GLY A 204 2.64 -12.39 20.66
C GLY A 204 2.73 -12.04 19.18
N ALA A 205 3.27 -10.87 18.83
CA ALA A 205 3.40 -10.45 17.43
C ALA A 205 4.29 -11.40 16.60
N ILE A 206 5.45 -11.81 17.12
CA ILE A 206 6.31 -12.78 16.44
C ILE A 206 5.66 -14.16 16.37
N GLY A 207 5.00 -14.58 17.44
CA GLY A 207 4.28 -15.85 17.53
C GLY A 207 3.10 -15.94 16.56
N SER A 208 2.42 -14.83 16.29
CA SER A 208 1.23 -14.77 15.43
C SER A 208 1.56 -14.59 13.96
N TYR A 209 2.55 -13.75 13.61
CA TYR A 209 2.73 -13.33 12.22
C TYR A 209 3.94 -13.97 11.53
N LYS A 210 5.05 -14.21 12.25
CA LYS A 210 6.26 -14.82 11.65
C LYS A 210 6.31 -16.34 11.78
N ASN A 211 5.97 -16.87 12.96
CA ASN A 211 6.09 -18.31 13.22
C ASN A 211 5.18 -19.16 12.32
N PRO A 212 3.90 -18.80 12.10
CA PRO A 212 3.06 -19.54 11.17
C PRO A 212 3.65 -19.56 9.77
N GLN A 213 4.09 -18.43 9.24
CA GLN A 213 4.71 -18.35 7.92
C GLN A 213 6.03 -19.13 7.81
N SER A 214 6.72 -19.37 8.93
CA SER A 214 7.95 -20.18 8.98
C SER A 214 7.68 -21.70 9.03
N HIS A 215 6.46 -22.12 9.40
CA HIS A 215 6.11 -23.52 9.65
C HIS A 215 4.96 -24.06 8.79
N ARG A 216 4.13 -23.18 8.21
CA ARG A 216 3.01 -23.48 7.32
C ARG A 216 2.84 -22.38 6.28
N SER A 217 2.36 -22.71 5.08
CA SER A 217 2.00 -21.71 4.08
C SER A 217 0.72 -20.98 4.51
N VAL A 218 0.88 -19.83 5.16
CA VAL A 218 -0.23 -18.90 5.43
C VAL A 218 -0.31 -17.94 4.25
N ILE A 219 -1.39 -18.03 3.47
CA ILE A 219 -1.63 -17.12 2.36
C ILE A 219 -2.33 -15.88 2.94
N ILE A 220 -1.72 -14.71 2.75
CA ILE A 220 -2.33 -13.42 3.05
C ILE A 220 -2.73 -12.80 1.72
N THR A 221 -4.04 -12.66 1.48
CA THR A 221 -4.57 -12.08 0.23
C THR A 221 -5.14 -10.68 0.42
N ASP A 222 -5.50 -10.31 1.64
CA ASP A 222 -6.07 -9.00 1.92
C ASP A 222 -4.96 -7.93 2.09
N PRO A 223 -4.90 -6.91 1.22
CA PRO A 223 -3.96 -5.81 1.36
C PRO A 223 -4.14 -5.00 2.65
N VAL A 224 -5.37 -4.88 3.18
CA VAL A 224 -5.63 -4.10 4.39
C VAL A 224 -5.04 -4.82 5.60
N GLU A 225 -5.36 -6.11 5.77
CA GLU A 225 -4.76 -6.96 6.80
C GLU A 225 -3.22 -6.93 6.74
N ALA A 226 -2.65 -7.06 5.53
CA ALA A 226 -1.20 -7.00 5.36
C ALA A 226 -0.62 -5.62 5.75
N ALA A 227 -1.31 -4.52 5.42
CA ALA A 227 -0.88 -3.19 5.81
C ALA A 227 -0.88 -3.00 7.33
N GLU A 228 -1.92 -3.45 8.03
CA GLU A 228 -2.02 -3.39 9.50
C GLU A 228 -0.86 -4.15 10.16
N MET A 229 -0.59 -5.37 9.68
CA MET A 229 0.52 -6.19 10.17
C MET A 229 1.89 -5.51 9.94
N ILE A 230 2.11 -4.89 8.78
CA ILE A 230 3.36 -4.19 8.46
C ILE A 230 3.50 -2.91 9.30
N ILE A 231 2.41 -2.18 9.56
CA ILE A 231 2.39 -1.01 10.43
C ILE A 231 2.72 -1.41 11.87
N LEU A 232 2.17 -2.52 12.36
CA LEU A 232 2.53 -3.08 13.67
C LEU A 232 4.03 -3.40 13.74
N ALA A 233 4.59 -4.12 12.76
CA ALA A 233 6.02 -4.41 12.72
C ALA A 233 6.89 -3.13 12.68
N SER A 234 6.46 -2.12 11.92
CA SER A 234 7.08 -0.79 11.89
C SER A 234 7.07 -0.12 13.26
N HIS A 235 5.95 -0.18 13.98
CA HIS A 235 5.83 0.36 15.34
C HIS A 235 6.76 -0.38 16.32
N LEU A 236 6.81 -1.71 16.27
CA LEU A 236 7.72 -2.50 17.10
C LEU A 236 9.19 -2.14 16.86
N LEU A 237 9.61 -1.91 15.61
CA LEU A 237 10.96 -1.45 15.31
C LEU A 237 11.28 -0.06 15.89
N LYS A 238 10.30 0.86 15.89
CA LYS A 238 10.47 2.17 16.53
C LYS A 238 10.67 2.03 18.04
N ILE A 239 9.96 1.10 18.68
CA ILE A 239 10.18 0.75 20.09
C ILE A 239 11.59 0.19 20.28
N VAL A 240 12.03 -0.77 19.47
CA VAL A 240 13.40 -1.33 19.58
C VAL A 240 14.46 -0.23 19.47
N ASN A 241 14.30 0.72 18.55
CA ASN A 241 15.24 1.84 18.43
C ASN A 241 15.28 2.74 19.66
N SER A 242 14.14 2.99 20.32
CA SER A 242 14.13 3.80 21.55
C SER A 242 14.71 3.06 22.77
N ARG A 243 14.85 1.74 22.69
CA ARG A 243 15.47 0.89 23.72
C ARG A 243 16.95 0.57 23.46
N LYS A 244 17.49 0.89 22.28
CA LYS A 244 18.92 0.70 22.02
C LYS A 244 19.75 1.55 22.98
N PRO A 245 20.77 0.99 23.64
CA PRO A 245 21.74 1.81 24.37
C PRO A 245 22.39 2.79 23.39
N ASP A 246 22.50 4.07 23.76
CA ASP A 246 23.29 5.03 22.99
C ASP A 246 24.69 4.46 22.83
N VAL A 247 25.12 4.21 21.58
CA VAL A 247 26.53 4.02 21.28
C VAL A 247 27.16 5.40 21.47
N PRO A 248 28.09 5.60 22.41
CA PRO A 248 28.77 6.88 22.55
C PRO A 248 29.49 7.15 21.23
N THR A 249 29.03 8.15 20.48
CA THR A 249 29.79 8.67 19.34
C THR A 249 31.12 9.17 19.90
N VAL A 250 32.20 8.47 19.59
CA VAL A 250 33.57 8.92 19.86
C VAL A 250 33.72 10.27 19.15
N ARG A 251 33.57 11.37 19.90
CA ARG A 251 33.95 12.69 19.42
C ARG A 251 35.45 12.65 19.20
N GLY A 252 35.86 12.80 17.96
CA GLY A 252 37.27 12.76 17.55
C GLY A 252 38.13 13.67 18.42
N ALA A 253 39.28 13.15 18.82
CA ALA A 253 40.31 13.91 19.48
C ALA A 253 40.76 15.09 18.58
N PRO A 254 41.06 16.26 19.14
CA PRO A 254 41.64 17.36 18.37
C PRO A 254 43.04 16.94 17.92
N VAL A 255 43.30 17.10 16.62
CA VAL A 255 44.63 16.95 16.04
C VAL A 255 45.44 18.16 16.50
N SER A 256 46.47 17.91 17.31
CA SER A 256 47.55 18.85 17.60
C SER A 256 48.53 18.96 16.44
#